data_AF-A0A453HFU0-F1
#
_entry.id   AF-A0A453HFU0-F1
#
_cell.length_a   1.000
_cell.length_b   1.000
_cell.length_c   1.000
_cell.angle_alpha   90.00
_cell.angle_beta   90.00
_cell.angle_gamma   90.00
#
_symmetry.space_group_name_H-M   'P 1'
#
loop_
_entity.id
_entity.type
_entity.pdbx_description
1 polymer ?
#
loop_
_entity_poly.entity_id
_entity_poly.type
_entity_poly.pdbx_seq_one_letter_code
_entity_poly.pdbx_strand_id
1 'polypeptide(L)'
;DRPLPSFKDAYKVWSESFGMYPLPLVKRVKLFWSSLKGWISENFPEALRTLSKGASEAQIRSAEDDLGFKLPMPTKLLYRFCNGQLPFSKNEDIRMAPLGIIGGYVFYNYNVNVHLSSLEQMVEETKEFNLHLEEQGLPIGPNLALVASSWYHPKTFLLNCSSGDLYVGTANLSAGEMMPCVPESLIKPTNSDMPQDGLLLWLEEHLRRLQNGMIKIRPLSTSRYICLYPEASPLCSSAVTNGVKVRASAVFVPEHPRRGHLGTHLYSYSIRLSVPEACMLGGVYFSSCQLHSRHWIIRCKDTVVSDMHGEGVIGEHPLLLPGQDEFVYESCTPLNGSSGSVEGSFTFVPGRLTQPEGKPFDVTVAPFPLEVPDYIF
;
A
#
# COMPACT_ATOMS: atom_id res chain seq x y z
N ASP A 1 7.91 14.99 27.76
CA ASP A 1 8.39 16.34 27.42
C ASP A 1 8.11 17.30 28.55
N ARG A 2 9.17 17.87 29.14
CA ARG A 2 9.03 19.06 29.99
C ARG A 2 9.28 20.28 29.10
N PRO A 3 8.41 21.29 29.10
CA PRO A 3 8.64 22.50 28.32
C PRO A 3 9.95 23.17 28.80
N LEU A 4 10.75 23.63 27.84
CA LEU A 4 11.99 24.34 28.12
C LEU A 4 11.69 25.74 28.69
N PRO A 5 12.54 26.26 29.60
CA PRO A 5 12.22 27.45 30.39
C PRO A 5 12.18 28.76 29.59
N SER A 6 12.73 28.80 28.37
CA SER A 6 12.65 29.97 27.51
C SER A 6 12.72 29.61 26.01
N PHE A 7 12.31 30.56 25.16
CA PHE A 7 12.53 30.45 23.71
C PHE A 7 14.02 30.31 23.36
N LYS A 8 14.90 31.01 24.09
CA LYS A 8 16.35 30.94 23.87
C LYS A 8 16.89 29.52 24.12
N ASP A 9 16.43 28.88 25.19
CA ASP A 9 16.83 27.51 25.51
C ASP A 9 16.25 26.51 24.51
N ALA A 10 15.00 26.70 24.09
CA ALA A 10 14.38 25.91 23.04
C ALA A 10 15.10 26.05 21.69
N TYR A 11 15.46 27.27 21.30
CA TYR A 11 16.21 27.54 20.07
C TYR A 11 17.61 26.94 20.14
N LYS A 12 18.30 27.04 21.28
CA LYS A 12 19.62 26.45 21.48
C LYS A 12 19.57 24.93 21.31
N VAL A 13 18.67 24.25 22.01
CA VAL A 13 18.49 22.78 21.89
C VAL A 13 18.14 22.38 20.47
N TRP A 14 17.26 23.15 19.80
CA TRP A 14 16.91 22.90 18.41
C TRP A 14 18.11 23.09 17.47
N SER A 15 18.84 24.19 17.61
CA SER A 15 20.01 24.51 16.78
C SER A 15 21.12 23.49 16.97
N GLU A 16 21.35 23.02 18.19
CA GLU A 16 22.30 21.93 18.48
C GLU A 16 21.85 20.61 17.85
N SER A 17 20.55 20.33 17.84
CA SER A 17 20.00 19.06 17.35
C SER A 17 19.85 19.00 15.83
N PHE A 18 19.50 20.11 15.17
CA PHE A 18 19.10 20.16 13.76
C PHE A 18 19.83 21.23 12.94
N GLY A 19 20.67 22.07 13.53
CA GLY A 19 21.35 23.17 12.84
C GLY A 19 22.30 22.74 11.73
N MET A 20 22.69 21.45 11.69
CA MET A 20 23.46 20.86 10.59
C MET A 20 22.64 20.54 9.33
N TYR A 21 21.30 20.64 9.40
CA TYR A 21 20.40 20.40 8.28
C TYR A 21 19.83 21.72 7.73
N PRO A 22 19.55 21.81 6.42
CA PRO A 22 18.85 22.96 5.85
C PRO A 22 17.49 23.17 6.53
N LEU A 23 17.26 24.35 7.08
CA LEU A 23 16.02 24.68 7.79
C LEU A 23 14.74 24.39 6.95
N PRO A 24 14.69 24.69 5.64
CA PRO A 24 13.51 24.35 4.83
C PRO A 24 13.22 22.85 4.80
N LEU A 25 14.25 22.00 4.73
CA LEU A 25 14.11 20.55 4.77
C LEU A 25 13.65 20.06 6.15
N VAL A 26 14.21 20.62 7.24
CA VAL A 26 13.75 20.35 8.62
C VAL A 26 12.26 20.65 8.78
N LYS A 27 11.79 21.79 8.27
CA LYS A 27 10.38 22.16 8.30
C LYS A 27 9.50 21.18 7.51
N ARG A 28 9.94 20.79 6.31
CA ARG A 28 9.22 19.83 5.44
C ARG A 28 9.04 18.47 6.13
N VAL A 29 10.12 17.86 6.61
CA VAL A 29 10.08 16.55 7.27
C VAL A 29 9.30 16.60 8.60
N LYS A 30 9.46 17.68 9.37
CA LYS A 30 8.66 17.88 10.59
C LYS A 30 7.17 17.95 10.28
N LEU A 31 6.78 18.73 9.26
CA LEU A 31 5.38 18.87 8.85
C LEU A 31 4.81 17.52 8.45
N PHE A 32 5.52 16.77 7.60
CA PHE A 32 5.15 15.41 7.21
C PHE A 32 4.88 14.52 8.43
N TRP A 33 5.84 14.40 9.36
CA TRP A 33 5.68 13.52 10.52
C TRP A 33 4.58 13.99 11.47
N SER A 34 4.43 15.30 11.68
CA SER A 34 3.35 15.85 12.49
C SER A 34 1.99 15.52 11.90
N SER A 35 1.83 15.67 10.58
CA SER A 35 0.59 15.36 9.87
C SER A 35 0.29 13.85 9.85
N LEU A 36 1.28 13.01 9.58
CA LEU A 36 1.09 11.55 9.59
C LEU A 36 0.74 11.04 11.00
N LYS A 37 1.46 11.48 12.04
CA LYS A 37 1.15 11.10 13.43
C LYS A 37 -0.23 11.57 13.86
N GLY A 38 -0.63 12.78 13.45
CA GLY A 38 -1.99 13.29 13.65
C GLY A 38 -3.04 12.37 13.02
N TRP A 39 -2.90 12.08 11.72
CA TRP A 39 -3.82 11.21 11.01
C TRP A 39 -3.91 9.80 11.63
N ILE A 40 -2.76 9.17 11.94
CA ILE A 40 -2.73 7.83 12.57
C ILE A 40 -3.37 7.87 13.96
N SER A 41 -3.14 8.92 14.75
CA SER A 41 -3.74 9.04 16.09
C SER A 41 -5.27 9.05 16.08
N GLU A 42 -5.86 9.63 15.04
CA GLU A 42 -7.31 9.73 14.86
C GLU A 42 -7.91 8.47 14.24
N ASN A 43 -7.22 7.84 13.29
CA ASN A 43 -7.79 6.79 12.43
C ASN A 43 -7.27 5.38 12.75
N PHE A 44 -6.03 5.25 13.22
CA PHE A 44 -5.34 3.98 13.44
C PHE A 44 -4.42 3.99 14.69
N PRO A 45 -4.96 4.25 15.89
CA PRO A 45 -4.18 4.46 17.11
C PRO A 45 -3.31 3.26 17.54
N GLU A 46 -3.68 2.04 17.13
CA GLU A 46 -2.92 0.82 17.34
C GLU A 46 -1.57 0.88 16.63
N ALA A 47 -1.55 1.39 15.38
CA ALA A 47 -0.32 1.58 14.62
C ALA A 47 0.52 2.74 15.17
N LEU A 48 -0.09 3.78 15.75
CA LEU A 48 0.66 4.89 16.38
C LEU A 48 1.62 4.37 17.46
N ARG A 49 1.18 3.38 18.24
CA ARG A 49 1.96 2.78 19.33
C ARG A 49 3.18 1.98 18.83
N THR A 50 3.23 1.67 17.54
CA THR A 50 4.39 1.00 16.91
C THR A 50 5.51 1.98 16.58
N LEU A 51 5.23 3.29 16.48
CA LEU A 51 6.20 4.27 16.02
C LEU A 51 7.29 4.52 17.06
N SER A 52 8.55 4.40 16.63
CA SER A 52 9.71 4.70 17.46
C SER A 52 9.89 6.20 17.67
N LYS A 53 10.52 6.56 18.80
CA LYS A 53 11.11 7.89 18.96
C LYS A 53 12.15 8.15 17.85
N GLY A 54 12.36 9.41 17.52
CA GLY A 54 13.39 9.80 16.55
C GLY A 54 14.79 9.37 16.99
N ALA A 55 15.61 8.99 16.03
CA ALA A 55 17.00 8.61 16.25
C ALA A 55 17.87 9.82 16.59
N SER A 56 18.97 9.58 17.31
CA SER A 56 20.06 10.54 17.49
C SER A 56 21.02 10.51 16.30
N GLU A 57 21.83 11.56 16.12
CA GLU A 57 22.94 11.55 15.14
C GLU A 57 23.93 10.42 15.39
N ALA A 58 24.18 10.07 16.65
CA ALA A 58 25.08 8.97 16.99
C ALA A 58 24.53 7.61 16.51
N GLN A 59 23.22 7.39 16.66
CA GLN A 59 22.57 6.17 16.15
C GLN A 59 22.58 6.12 14.61
N ILE A 60 22.35 7.25 13.94
CA ILE A 60 22.46 7.32 12.48
C ILE A 60 23.89 7.03 12.03
N ARG A 61 24.90 7.64 12.66
CA ARG A 61 26.31 7.38 12.34
C ARG A 61 26.68 5.92 12.55
N SER A 62 26.25 5.31 13.66
CA SER A 62 26.47 3.87 13.91
C SER A 62 25.87 3.02 12.79
N ALA A 63 24.63 3.31 12.38
CA ALA A 63 23.97 2.59 11.29
C ALA A 63 24.71 2.78 9.95
N GLU A 64 25.15 4.00 9.63
CA GLU A 64 25.98 4.28 8.44
C GLU A 64 27.32 3.54 8.46
N ASP A 65 27.97 3.50 9.62
CA ASP A 65 29.25 2.80 9.81
C ASP A 65 29.06 1.27 9.66
N ASP A 66 27.95 0.73 10.17
CA ASP A 66 27.57 -0.67 10.02
C ASP A 66 27.16 -1.05 8.59
N LEU A 67 26.53 -0.13 7.85
CA LEU A 67 26.17 -0.30 6.44
C LEU A 67 27.37 -0.13 5.49
N GLY A 68 28.37 0.63 5.91
CA GLY A 68 29.53 0.99 5.07
C GLY A 68 29.29 2.14 4.10
N PHE A 69 28.14 2.84 4.19
CA PHE A 69 27.81 3.97 3.33
C PHE A 69 26.92 5.01 4.05
N LYS A 70 26.83 6.21 3.48
CA LYS A 70 26.09 7.34 4.07
C LYS A 70 24.66 7.39 3.59
N LEU A 71 23.73 7.65 4.51
CA LEU A 71 22.32 7.82 4.18
C LEU A 71 22.08 9.22 3.58
N PRO A 72 21.14 9.35 2.63
CA PRO A 72 20.75 10.65 2.08
C PRO A 72 20.26 11.60 3.18
N MET A 73 20.49 12.91 2.98
CA MET A 73 20.14 13.91 3.98
C MET A 73 18.63 13.92 4.36
N PRO A 74 17.68 13.83 3.41
CA PRO A 74 16.26 13.76 3.77
C PRO A 74 15.93 12.48 4.55
N THR A 75 16.48 11.33 4.14
CA THR A 75 16.37 10.06 4.87
C THR A 75 16.88 10.15 6.31
N LYS A 76 18.08 10.68 6.54
CA LYS A 76 18.59 10.88 7.92
C LYS A 76 17.62 11.68 8.77
N LEU A 77 17.12 12.77 8.20
CA LEU A 77 16.19 13.65 8.89
C LEU A 77 14.84 12.98 9.17
N LEU A 78 14.33 12.14 8.26
CA LEU A 78 13.14 11.31 8.51
C LEU A 78 13.34 10.47 9.77
N TYR A 79 14.47 9.76 9.87
CA TYR A 79 14.83 8.95 11.03
C TYR A 79 15.05 9.78 12.31
N ARG A 80 15.56 11.01 12.20
CA ARG A 80 15.66 11.95 13.36
C ARG A 80 14.30 12.29 13.98
N PHE A 81 13.20 12.26 13.22
CA PHE A 81 11.85 12.52 13.73
C PHE A 81 11.07 11.26 14.12
N CYS A 82 11.38 10.11 13.51
CA CYS A 82 10.80 8.81 13.85
C CYS A 82 11.70 7.67 13.36
N ASN A 83 12.18 6.82 14.27
CA ASN A 83 13.05 5.70 13.93
C ASN A 83 12.26 4.45 13.47
N GLY A 84 11.43 4.60 12.43
CA GLY A 84 10.60 3.52 11.91
C GLY A 84 9.56 2.98 12.91
N GLN A 85 9.14 1.74 12.70
CA GLN A 85 8.26 0.98 13.58
C GLN A 85 9.07 -0.01 14.42
N LEU A 86 8.84 -0.06 15.73
CA LEU A 86 9.35 -1.14 16.56
C LEU A 86 8.48 -2.38 16.42
N PRO A 87 9.07 -3.57 16.60
CA PRO A 87 8.29 -4.71 17.01
C PRO A 87 7.59 -4.36 18.35
N PHE A 88 6.26 -4.40 18.37
CA PHE A 88 5.37 -4.10 19.50
C PHE A 88 5.68 -4.96 20.72
N SER A 89 6.37 -6.08 20.52
CA SER A 89 6.69 -7.06 21.54
C SER A 89 7.81 -8.00 21.06
N LYS A 90 8.63 -8.47 22.01
CA LYS A 90 9.55 -9.61 21.80
C LYS A 90 8.83 -10.98 21.83
N ASN A 91 7.53 -11.02 22.15
CA ASN A 91 6.73 -12.23 22.01
C ASN A 91 6.22 -12.37 20.58
N GLU A 92 6.56 -13.49 19.96
CA GLU A 92 6.11 -13.89 18.62
C GLU A 92 4.57 -14.03 18.49
N ASP A 93 3.85 -14.15 19.62
CA ASP A 93 2.39 -14.35 19.65
C ASP A 93 1.55 -13.11 19.30
N ILE A 94 2.13 -11.90 19.31
CA ILE A 94 1.41 -10.68 18.89
C ILE A 94 1.72 -10.41 17.42
N ARG A 95 0.80 -10.82 16.52
CA ARG A 95 0.91 -10.55 15.08
C ARG A 95 0.78 -9.05 14.80
N MET A 96 1.92 -8.40 14.59
CA MET A 96 1.98 -7.03 14.07
C MET A 96 1.78 -6.92 12.58
N ALA A 97 1.72 -8.05 11.89
CA ALA A 97 1.53 -8.14 10.46
C ALA A 97 0.40 -7.27 9.87
N PRO A 98 -0.65 -6.81 10.58
CA PRO A 98 -1.60 -5.84 9.99
C PRO A 98 -1.31 -4.35 10.30
N LEU A 99 -0.33 -4.02 11.15
CA LEU A 99 -0.10 -2.68 11.70
C LEU A 99 0.96 -1.84 10.97
N GLY A 100 1.42 -2.27 9.80
CA GLY A 100 2.33 -1.52 8.95
C GLY A 100 1.75 -0.19 8.54
N ILE A 101 2.50 0.90 8.77
CA ILE A 101 2.01 2.27 8.50
C ILE A 101 1.99 2.59 7.00
N ILE A 102 2.66 1.80 6.18
CA ILE A 102 2.58 1.89 4.71
C ILE A 102 1.35 1.11 4.23
N GLY A 103 0.92 0.08 4.97
CA GLY A 103 -0.25 -0.72 4.63
C GLY A 103 0.04 -1.77 3.59
N GLY A 104 -1.00 -2.27 2.96
CA GLY A 104 -0.85 -3.25 1.88
C GLY A 104 -2.18 -3.76 1.37
N TYR A 105 -2.22 -5.04 1.02
CA TYR A 105 -3.37 -5.70 0.43
C TYR A 105 -3.37 -7.18 0.78
N VAL A 106 -4.57 -7.74 0.80
CA VAL A 106 -4.81 -9.17 1.05
C VAL A 106 -5.68 -9.71 -0.08
N PHE A 107 -5.34 -10.90 -0.56
CA PHE A 107 -6.16 -11.68 -1.50
C PHE A 107 -5.79 -13.16 -1.38
N TYR A 108 -6.79 -14.05 -1.35
CA TYR A 108 -6.58 -15.48 -1.05
C TYR A 108 -5.71 -15.67 0.22
N ASN A 109 -4.63 -16.45 0.12
CA ASN A 109 -3.66 -16.67 1.19
C ASN A 109 -2.45 -15.71 1.13
N TYR A 110 -2.52 -14.68 0.28
CA TYR A 110 -1.45 -13.71 0.09
C TYR A 110 -1.74 -12.45 0.90
N ASN A 111 -0.82 -12.09 1.79
CA ASN A 111 -0.95 -10.94 2.68
C ASN A 111 0.32 -10.09 2.59
N VAL A 112 0.14 -8.84 2.18
CA VAL A 112 1.18 -7.82 2.20
C VAL A 112 0.75 -6.74 3.14
N ASN A 113 1.66 -6.36 4.03
CA ASN A 113 1.48 -5.23 4.91
C ASN A 113 2.86 -4.71 5.30
N VAL A 114 3.18 -3.51 4.81
CA VAL A 114 4.53 -2.97 4.79
C VAL A 114 4.74 -2.09 6.02
N HIS A 115 5.82 -2.38 6.73
CA HIS A 115 6.31 -1.62 7.87
C HIS A 115 7.49 -0.75 7.45
N LEU A 116 7.60 0.44 8.06
CA LEU A 116 8.80 1.26 7.92
C LEU A 116 9.88 0.73 8.86
N SER A 117 11.00 0.25 8.33
CA SER A 117 12.08 -0.36 9.11
C SER A 117 12.73 0.68 10.02
N SER A 118 13.01 0.30 11.27
CA SER A 118 13.91 1.06 12.15
C SER A 118 15.35 1.04 11.60
N LEU A 119 16.24 1.93 12.06
CA LEU A 119 17.66 1.89 11.65
C LEU A 119 18.33 0.55 11.94
N GLU A 120 18.00 -0.08 13.07
CA GLU A 120 18.55 -1.39 13.45
C GLU A 120 18.09 -2.47 12.46
N GLN A 121 16.79 -2.53 12.18
CA GLN A 121 16.24 -3.46 11.18
C GLN A 121 16.77 -3.18 9.77
N MET A 122 16.90 -1.91 9.38
CA MET A 122 17.49 -1.53 8.08
C MET A 122 18.88 -2.14 7.94
N VAL A 123 19.73 -2.00 8.96
CA VAL A 123 21.09 -2.56 8.95
C VAL A 123 21.06 -4.08 8.86
N GLU A 124 20.23 -4.73 9.68
CA GLU A 124 20.08 -6.19 9.72
C GLU A 124 19.57 -6.75 8.39
N GLU A 125 18.41 -6.28 7.93
CA GLU A 125 17.77 -6.70 6.67
C GLU A 125 18.71 -6.45 5.46
N THR A 126 19.43 -5.33 5.44
CA THR A 126 20.37 -5.01 4.36
C THR A 126 21.57 -5.98 4.35
N LYS A 127 22.12 -6.32 5.51
CA LYS A 127 23.23 -7.28 5.61
C LYS A 127 22.79 -8.67 5.18
N GLU A 128 21.63 -9.13 5.65
CA GLU A 128 21.06 -10.42 5.25
C GLU A 128 20.79 -10.49 3.75
N PHE A 129 20.21 -9.43 3.18
CA PHE A 129 19.94 -9.34 1.75
C PHE A 129 21.22 -9.39 0.91
N ASN A 130 22.25 -8.62 1.30
CA ASN A 130 23.53 -8.63 0.60
C ASN A 130 24.22 -9.99 0.66
N LEU A 131 24.23 -10.65 1.83
CA LEU A 131 24.78 -12.01 1.98
C LEU A 131 24.06 -12.99 1.03
N HIS A 132 22.74 -12.93 0.94
CA HIS A 132 21.96 -13.78 0.03
C HIS A 132 22.31 -13.56 -1.45
N LEU A 133 22.54 -12.31 -1.87
CA LEU A 133 22.95 -11.99 -3.24
C LEU A 133 24.39 -12.47 -3.53
N GLU A 134 25.31 -12.31 -2.58
CA GLU A 134 26.69 -12.81 -2.70
C GLU A 134 26.72 -14.33 -2.87
N GLU A 135 25.94 -15.07 -2.07
CA GLU A 135 25.81 -16.53 -2.18
C GLU A 135 25.30 -16.99 -3.56
N GLN A 136 24.51 -16.15 -4.24
CA GLN A 136 23.99 -16.41 -5.59
C GLN A 136 24.89 -15.91 -6.71
N GLY A 137 26.02 -15.26 -6.38
CA GLY A 137 26.96 -14.69 -7.36
C GLY A 137 26.36 -13.52 -8.16
N LEU A 138 25.39 -12.81 -7.60
CA LEU A 138 24.68 -11.72 -8.28
C LEU A 138 25.26 -10.37 -7.88
N PRO A 139 25.29 -9.40 -8.82
CA PRO A 139 25.87 -8.09 -8.56
C PRO A 139 25.01 -7.33 -7.54
N ILE A 140 25.61 -6.91 -6.43
CA ILE A 140 24.99 -5.98 -5.48
C ILE A 140 25.03 -4.58 -6.08
N GLY A 141 23.87 -3.92 -6.17
CA GLY A 141 23.81 -2.48 -6.47
C GLY A 141 24.48 -1.68 -5.34
N PRO A 142 25.42 -0.75 -5.62
CA PRO A 142 26.17 -0.08 -4.57
C PRO A 142 25.25 0.76 -3.68
N ASN A 143 25.44 0.64 -2.36
CA ASN A 143 24.80 1.46 -1.32
C ASN A 143 23.26 1.37 -1.26
N LEU A 144 22.70 0.17 -1.43
CA LEU A 144 21.27 -0.08 -1.22
C LEU A 144 20.97 -0.32 0.27
N ALA A 145 19.97 0.39 0.81
CA ALA A 145 19.47 0.18 2.17
C ALA A 145 18.00 -0.27 2.14
N LEU A 146 17.64 -1.31 2.89
CA LEU A 146 16.26 -1.77 3.05
C LEU A 146 15.53 -0.88 4.06
N VAL A 147 14.62 -0.05 3.58
CA VAL A 147 13.96 1.00 4.39
C VAL A 147 12.55 0.64 4.82
N ALA A 148 11.92 -0.30 4.13
CA ALA A 148 10.60 -0.81 4.47
C ALA A 148 10.42 -2.24 3.93
N SER A 149 9.70 -3.06 4.68
CA SER A 149 9.45 -4.44 4.31
C SER A 149 8.10 -4.90 4.87
N SER A 150 7.47 -5.85 4.19
CA SER A 150 6.36 -6.62 4.77
C SER A 150 6.88 -7.82 5.53
N TRP A 151 6.22 -8.18 6.64
CA TRP A 151 6.60 -9.36 7.42
C TRP A 151 6.52 -10.66 6.59
N TYR A 152 7.48 -11.57 6.77
CA TYR A 152 7.79 -12.73 5.88
C TYR A 152 8.33 -12.37 4.48
N HIS A 153 8.73 -11.11 4.28
CA HIS A 153 9.40 -10.58 3.08
C HIS A 153 8.77 -10.87 1.71
N PRO A 154 7.42 -10.88 1.52
CA PRO A 154 6.91 -10.86 0.15
C PRO A 154 7.32 -9.57 -0.56
N LYS A 155 7.29 -8.40 0.13
CA LYS A 155 7.53 -7.08 -0.47
C LYS A 155 8.61 -6.29 0.28
N THR A 156 9.59 -5.77 -0.45
CA THR A 156 10.77 -5.08 0.11
C THR A 156 11.07 -3.79 -0.66
N PHE A 157 11.46 -2.75 0.06
CA PHE A 157 11.79 -1.43 -0.49
C PHE A 157 13.25 -1.06 -0.22
N LEU A 158 13.97 -0.73 -1.29
CA LEU A 158 15.40 -0.49 -1.28
C LEU A 158 15.70 0.95 -1.70
N LEU A 159 16.34 1.71 -0.83
CA LEU A 159 16.83 3.05 -1.11
C LEU A 159 18.28 2.98 -1.62
N ASN A 160 18.52 3.44 -2.84
CA ASN A 160 19.87 3.70 -3.32
C ASN A 160 20.38 4.98 -2.67
N CYS A 161 21.30 4.84 -1.72
CA CYS A 161 21.81 5.95 -0.92
C CYS A 161 22.78 6.85 -1.70
N SER A 162 23.22 6.42 -2.88
CA SER A 162 24.07 7.23 -3.77
C SER A 162 23.23 8.18 -4.63
N SER A 163 22.16 7.69 -5.25
CA SER A 163 21.30 8.46 -6.16
C SER A 163 20.09 9.09 -5.47
N GLY A 164 19.63 8.49 -4.36
CA GLY A 164 18.39 8.85 -3.68
C GLY A 164 17.16 8.14 -4.24
N ASP A 165 17.30 7.22 -5.21
CA ASP A 165 16.18 6.47 -5.77
C ASP A 165 15.62 5.46 -4.76
N LEU A 166 14.29 5.35 -4.70
CA LEU A 166 13.61 4.31 -3.95
C LEU A 166 13.06 3.27 -4.92
N TYR A 167 13.36 2.01 -4.66
CA TYR A 167 12.94 0.87 -5.45
C TYR A 167 12.08 -0.10 -4.64
N VAL A 168 11.23 -0.85 -5.32
CA VAL A 168 10.55 -2.03 -4.80
C VAL A 168 11.13 -3.28 -5.48
N GLY A 169 11.36 -4.32 -4.69
CA GLY A 169 11.75 -5.62 -5.22
C GLY A 169 10.60 -6.29 -5.97
N THR A 170 10.90 -6.86 -7.12
CA THR A 170 9.92 -7.66 -7.88
C THR A 170 9.99 -9.13 -7.48
N ALA A 171 9.14 -9.96 -8.09
CA ALA A 171 9.23 -11.42 -8.01
C ALA A 171 10.61 -12.00 -8.34
N ASN A 172 11.43 -11.27 -9.12
CA ASN A 172 12.79 -11.66 -9.47
C ASN A 172 13.83 -10.78 -8.76
N LEU A 173 13.52 -10.28 -7.55
CA LEU A 173 14.48 -9.53 -6.74
C LEU A 173 15.76 -10.31 -6.50
N SER A 174 15.68 -11.64 -6.37
CA SER A 174 16.87 -12.50 -6.30
C SER A 174 17.77 -12.26 -7.50
N ALA A 175 17.23 -12.18 -8.72
CA ALA A 175 17.95 -11.83 -9.95
C ALA A 175 18.29 -10.33 -10.10
N GLY A 176 18.03 -9.51 -9.08
CA GLY A 176 18.28 -8.06 -9.07
C GLY A 176 17.19 -7.21 -9.74
N GLU A 177 16.04 -7.78 -10.13
CA GLU A 177 14.96 -7.02 -10.78
C GLU A 177 14.19 -6.17 -9.76
N MET A 178 14.25 -4.86 -9.95
CA MET A 178 13.62 -3.84 -9.12
C MET A 178 12.85 -2.83 -9.98
N MET A 179 11.87 -2.14 -9.39
CA MET A 179 11.11 -1.08 -10.05
C MET A 179 11.15 0.21 -9.22
N PRO A 180 11.23 1.41 -9.84
CA PRO A 180 11.21 2.67 -9.11
C PRO A 180 9.85 2.87 -8.44
N CYS A 181 9.86 3.35 -7.19
CA CYS A 181 8.66 3.62 -6.38
C CYS A 181 8.12 5.03 -6.54
N VAL A 182 8.87 5.90 -7.20
CA VAL A 182 8.53 7.31 -7.44
C VAL A 182 9.03 7.72 -8.82
N PRO A 183 8.45 8.75 -9.45
CA PRO A 183 8.98 9.28 -10.71
C PRO A 183 10.40 9.83 -10.53
N GLU A 184 11.37 9.25 -11.24
CA GLU A 184 12.80 9.61 -11.16
C GLU A 184 13.04 11.10 -11.42
N SER A 185 12.23 11.74 -12.26
CA SER A 185 12.31 13.17 -12.56
C SER A 185 12.08 14.10 -11.36
N LEU A 186 11.50 13.59 -10.27
CA LEU A 186 11.25 14.35 -9.04
C LEU A 186 12.44 14.31 -8.07
N ILE A 187 13.35 13.35 -8.22
CA ILE A 187 14.50 13.17 -7.35
C ILE A 187 15.50 14.29 -7.61
N LYS A 188 15.99 14.92 -6.54
CA LYS A 188 16.95 16.03 -6.60
C LYS A 188 18.14 15.72 -5.71
N PRO A 189 19.33 15.49 -6.29
CA PRO A 189 20.54 15.18 -5.54
C PRO A 189 20.92 16.25 -4.51
N THR A 190 21.82 15.86 -3.62
CA THR A 190 22.33 16.61 -2.46
C THR A 190 22.93 17.98 -2.77
N ASN A 191 23.30 18.27 -4.02
CA ASN A 191 23.87 19.55 -4.44
C ASN A 191 22.83 20.65 -4.70
N SER A 192 21.54 20.39 -4.48
CA SER A 192 20.45 21.36 -4.65
C SER A 192 20.08 22.04 -3.33
N ASP A 193 19.53 23.27 -3.41
CA ASP A 193 19.07 24.04 -2.23
C ASP A 193 18.00 23.30 -1.40
N MET A 194 17.33 22.31 -2.01
CA MET A 194 16.29 21.48 -1.41
C MET A 194 16.41 20.03 -1.92
N PRO A 195 17.26 19.19 -1.31
CA PRO A 195 17.43 17.81 -1.74
C PRO A 195 16.14 17.00 -1.55
N GLN A 196 15.88 16.08 -2.48
CA GLN A 196 14.70 15.23 -2.51
C GLN A 196 15.14 13.81 -2.84
N ASP A 197 14.94 12.89 -1.91
CA ASP A 197 15.10 11.46 -2.15
C ASP A 197 13.73 10.80 -2.33
N GLY A 198 13.75 9.59 -2.89
CA GLY A 198 12.56 8.80 -3.16
C GLY A 198 11.81 8.42 -1.89
N LEU A 199 12.50 8.20 -0.77
CA LEU A 199 11.85 7.85 0.50
C LEU A 199 10.94 8.97 1.02
N LEU A 200 11.42 10.22 1.04
CA LEU A 200 10.59 11.35 1.47
C LEU A 200 9.40 11.57 0.53
N LEU A 201 9.64 11.54 -0.78
CA LEU A 201 8.57 11.71 -1.79
C LEU A 201 7.50 10.62 -1.69
N TRP A 202 7.92 9.37 -1.51
CA TRP A 202 7.05 8.22 -1.36
C TRP A 202 6.17 8.33 -0.11
N LEU A 203 6.77 8.66 1.03
CA LEU A 203 6.04 8.85 2.29
C LEU A 203 5.05 10.03 2.24
N GLU A 204 5.43 11.15 1.61
CA GLU A 204 4.54 12.31 1.45
C GLU A 204 3.33 11.99 0.57
N GLU A 205 3.52 11.25 -0.52
CA GLU A 205 2.42 10.79 -1.37
C GLU A 205 1.51 9.81 -0.63
N HIS A 206 2.07 8.90 0.17
CA HIS A 206 1.28 8.00 1.03
C HIS A 206 0.35 8.79 1.97
N LEU A 207 0.92 9.77 2.68
CA LEU A 207 0.16 10.65 3.56
C LEU A 207 -0.93 11.41 2.80
N ARG A 208 -0.62 11.92 1.60
CA ARG A 208 -1.62 12.61 0.77
C ARG A 208 -2.80 11.69 0.43
N ARG A 209 -2.54 10.42 0.10
CA ARG A 209 -3.57 9.41 -0.19
C ARG A 209 -4.41 9.03 1.04
N LEU A 210 -3.80 9.02 2.23
CA LEU A 210 -4.53 8.82 3.48
C LEU A 210 -5.45 10.03 3.78
N GLN A 211 -4.93 11.25 3.64
CA GLN A 211 -5.66 12.47 3.97
C GLN A 211 -6.81 12.77 3.01
N ASN A 212 -6.66 12.46 1.73
CA ASN A 212 -7.72 12.67 0.74
C ASN A 212 -8.72 11.50 0.63
N GLY A 213 -8.53 10.44 1.42
CA GLY A 213 -9.40 9.27 1.45
C GLY A 213 -9.25 8.34 0.24
N MET A 214 -8.18 8.46 -0.56
CA MET A 214 -7.88 7.51 -1.65
C MET A 214 -7.61 6.11 -1.11
N ILE A 215 -7.01 6.01 0.07
CA ILE A 215 -6.82 4.75 0.81
C ILE A 215 -7.35 4.93 2.23
N LYS A 216 -7.81 3.84 2.86
CA LYS A 216 -8.43 3.90 4.19
C LYS A 216 -8.11 2.68 5.04
N ILE A 217 -8.46 2.76 6.32
CA ILE A 217 -8.42 1.60 7.21
C ILE A 217 -9.57 0.65 6.87
N ARG A 218 -9.28 -0.65 6.72
CA ARG A 218 -10.28 -1.70 6.57
C ARG A 218 -10.10 -2.80 7.63
N PRO A 219 -11.19 -3.47 8.03
CA PRO A 219 -11.10 -4.65 8.89
C PRO A 219 -10.38 -5.79 8.17
N LEU A 220 -9.63 -6.58 8.94
CA LEU A 220 -8.96 -7.81 8.52
C LEU A 220 -9.11 -8.84 9.65
N SER A 221 -10.13 -9.69 9.57
CA SER A 221 -10.50 -10.64 10.62
C SER A 221 -10.65 -9.92 11.98
N THR A 222 -9.79 -10.19 12.96
CA THR A 222 -9.79 -9.58 14.30
C THR A 222 -8.97 -8.29 14.40
N SER A 223 -8.39 -7.82 13.31
CA SER A 223 -7.50 -6.65 13.25
C SER A 223 -7.98 -5.63 12.20
N ARG A 224 -7.22 -4.54 12.04
CA ARG A 224 -7.41 -3.53 11.00
C ARG A 224 -6.08 -3.23 10.33
N TYR A 225 -6.12 -2.75 9.10
CA TYR A 225 -4.92 -2.37 8.34
C TYR A 225 -5.21 -1.21 7.39
N ILE A 226 -4.15 -0.49 6.98
CA ILE A 226 -4.22 0.45 5.86
C ILE A 226 -4.34 -0.36 4.57
N CYS A 227 -5.51 -0.28 3.93
CA CYS A 227 -5.82 -0.97 2.69
C CYS A 227 -5.47 -0.10 1.48
N LEU A 228 -4.58 -0.59 0.63
CA LEU A 228 -4.09 0.13 -0.54
C LEU A 228 -5.03 0.09 -1.75
N TYR A 229 -6.10 -0.72 -1.74
CA TYR A 229 -7.10 -0.68 -2.80
C TYR A 229 -7.74 0.72 -2.86
N PRO A 230 -7.67 1.42 -4.01
CA PRO A 230 -8.20 2.76 -4.14
C PRO A 230 -9.70 2.83 -3.83
N GLU A 231 -10.11 3.90 -3.15
CA GLU A 231 -11.49 4.19 -2.77
C GLU A 231 -12.13 5.26 -3.67
N ALA A 232 -11.36 6.02 -4.43
CA ALA A 232 -11.86 7.13 -5.24
C ALA A 232 -11.47 7.04 -6.72
N SER A 233 -12.23 7.71 -7.56
CA SER A 233 -11.92 7.92 -8.98
C SER A 233 -10.57 8.65 -9.15
N PRO A 234 -9.82 8.39 -10.24
CA PRO A 234 -10.12 7.50 -11.37
C PRO A 234 -9.79 6.02 -11.15
N LEU A 235 -9.13 5.68 -10.04
CA LEU A 235 -8.63 4.32 -9.79
C LEU A 235 -9.67 3.39 -9.16
N CYS A 236 -10.80 3.92 -8.70
CA CYS A 236 -11.96 3.19 -8.22
C CYS A 236 -13.18 3.50 -9.10
N SER A 237 -13.69 2.49 -9.81
CA SER A 237 -14.93 2.59 -10.56
C SER A 237 -16.13 2.39 -9.62
N SER A 238 -17.26 2.99 -9.97
CA SER A 238 -18.54 2.73 -9.29
C SER A 238 -19.69 2.72 -10.27
N ALA A 239 -20.56 1.71 -10.16
CA ALA A 239 -21.80 1.61 -10.89
C ALA A 239 -22.94 1.26 -9.94
N VAL A 240 -24.14 1.76 -10.24
CA VAL A 240 -25.37 1.36 -9.56
C VAL A 240 -26.32 0.83 -10.63
N THR A 241 -26.81 -0.39 -10.44
CA THR A 241 -27.81 -1.02 -11.34
C THR A 241 -28.88 -1.64 -10.47
N ASN A 242 -30.15 -1.27 -10.69
CA ASN A 242 -31.29 -1.81 -9.93
C ASN A 242 -31.13 -1.71 -8.40
N GLY A 243 -30.47 -0.65 -7.93
CA GLY A 243 -30.20 -0.39 -6.50
C GLY A 243 -28.99 -1.11 -5.91
N VAL A 244 -28.38 -2.05 -6.65
CA VAL A 244 -27.12 -2.68 -6.26
C VAL A 244 -25.96 -1.79 -6.70
N LYS A 245 -25.13 -1.39 -5.75
CA LYS A 245 -23.90 -0.62 -5.98
C LYS A 245 -22.70 -1.56 -6.02
N VAL A 246 -21.91 -1.43 -7.08
CA VAL A 246 -20.61 -2.08 -7.24
C VAL A 246 -19.53 -1.02 -7.23
N ARG A 247 -18.49 -1.20 -6.41
CA ARG A 247 -17.25 -0.42 -6.47
C ARG A 247 -16.07 -1.33 -6.69
N ALA A 248 -15.24 -1.04 -7.68
CA ALA A 248 -14.13 -1.91 -8.09
C ALA A 248 -12.84 -1.11 -8.28
N SER A 249 -11.72 -1.66 -7.81
CA SER A 249 -10.40 -1.04 -7.90
C SER A 249 -9.31 -2.10 -7.82
N ALA A 250 -8.13 -1.79 -8.35
CA ALA A 250 -7.00 -2.71 -8.38
C ALA A 250 -5.72 -2.08 -7.84
N VAL A 251 -4.78 -2.93 -7.46
CA VAL A 251 -3.42 -2.61 -7.03
C VAL A 251 -2.44 -3.49 -7.80
N PHE A 252 -1.29 -2.91 -8.14
CA PHE A 252 -0.20 -3.63 -8.80
C PHE A 252 0.63 -4.42 -7.77
N VAL A 253 0.96 -5.67 -8.10
CA VAL A 253 1.62 -6.63 -7.19
C VAL A 253 2.96 -7.08 -7.80
N PRO A 254 4.01 -6.23 -7.78
CA PRO A 254 5.30 -6.50 -8.42
C PRO A 254 6.03 -7.71 -7.85
N GLU A 255 5.80 -8.01 -6.58
CA GLU A 255 6.59 -8.96 -5.81
C GLU A 255 6.05 -10.40 -5.87
N HIS A 256 4.82 -10.61 -6.37
CA HIS A 256 4.24 -11.95 -6.45
C HIS A 256 4.90 -12.78 -7.56
N PRO A 257 5.33 -14.04 -7.29
CA PRO A 257 5.97 -14.90 -8.27
C PRO A 257 5.18 -14.94 -9.58
N ARG A 258 5.83 -14.51 -10.67
CA ARG A 258 5.25 -14.51 -12.01
C ARG A 258 4.89 -15.95 -12.40
N ARG A 259 3.60 -16.25 -12.51
CA ARG A 259 3.12 -17.43 -13.26
C ARG A 259 2.80 -16.97 -14.67
N GLY A 260 3.75 -17.05 -15.60
CA GLY A 260 3.54 -16.62 -16.98
C GLY A 260 4.81 -16.29 -17.75
N HIS A 261 4.65 -15.71 -18.94
CA HIS A 261 5.75 -15.26 -19.80
C HIS A 261 6.40 -13.98 -19.25
N LEU A 262 7.63 -13.65 -19.71
CA LEU A 262 8.27 -12.35 -19.45
C LEU A 262 7.30 -11.20 -19.76
N GLY A 263 7.24 -10.19 -18.87
CA GLY A 263 6.37 -9.02 -19.04
C GLY A 263 4.94 -9.18 -18.54
N THR A 264 4.60 -10.28 -17.86
CA THR A 264 3.31 -10.44 -17.18
C THR A 264 3.31 -9.69 -15.85
N HIS A 265 2.34 -8.79 -15.65
CA HIS A 265 2.11 -8.06 -14.41
C HIS A 265 0.94 -8.67 -13.65
N LEU A 266 1.08 -8.88 -12.33
CA LEU A 266 -0.05 -9.28 -11.49
C LEU A 266 -0.74 -8.05 -10.92
N TYR A 267 -2.07 -8.06 -10.99
CA TYR A 267 -2.92 -7.10 -10.32
C TYR A 267 -3.83 -7.82 -9.35
N SER A 268 -3.93 -7.31 -8.13
CA SER A 268 -5.00 -7.70 -7.22
C SER A 268 -6.13 -6.70 -7.33
N TYR A 269 -7.37 -7.15 -7.32
CA TYR A 269 -8.55 -6.30 -7.37
C TYR A 269 -9.47 -6.57 -6.19
N SER A 270 -10.16 -5.51 -5.74
CA SER A 270 -11.15 -5.54 -4.67
C SER A 270 -12.51 -5.13 -5.24
N ILE A 271 -13.53 -5.94 -4.99
CA ILE A 271 -14.92 -5.69 -5.38
C ILE A 271 -15.74 -5.50 -4.11
N ARG A 272 -16.40 -4.34 -4.02
CA ARG A 272 -17.32 -4.01 -2.93
C ARG A 272 -18.74 -3.94 -3.46
N LEU A 273 -19.63 -4.73 -2.87
CA LEU A 273 -21.04 -4.87 -3.25
C LEU A 273 -21.92 -4.39 -2.11
N SER A 274 -22.89 -3.53 -2.40
CA SER A 274 -23.88 -3.10 -1.41
C SER A 274 -25.21 -2.77 -2.04
N VAL A 275 -26.25 -2.68 -1.21
CA VAL A 275 -27.55 -2.13 -1.57
C VAL A 275 -27.79 -0.95 -0.63
N PRO A 276 -27.48 0.30 -1.02
CA PRO A 276 -27.55 1.42 -0.09
C PRO A 276 -28.97 1.70 0.43
N GLU A 277 -29.97 1.61 -0.44
CA GLU A 277 -31.35 2.01 -0.12
C GLU A 277 -32.36 0.89 -0.31
N ALA A 278 -32.45 0.32 -1.52
CA ALA A 278 -33.33 -0.80 -1.83
C ALA A 278 -32.91 -1.47 -3.15
N CYS A 279 -33.20 -2.77 -3.28
CA CYS A 279 -33.12 -3.45 -4.57
C CYS A 279 -34.41 -3.20 -5.34
N MET A 280 -34.32 -2.74 -6.59
CA MET A 280 -35.49 -2.34 -7.39
C MET A 280 -35.41 -2.91 -8.80
N LEU A 281 -36.44 -3.66 -9.21
CA LEU A 281 -36.60 -4.11 -10.59
C LEU A 281 -37.97 -3.73 -11.13
N GLY A 282 -38.01 -3.04 -12.28
CA GLY A 282 -39.27 -2.68 -12.93
C GLY A 282 -40.22 -1.87 -12.03
N GLY A 283 -39.68 -1.08 -11.10
CA GLY A 283 -40.44 -0.31 -10.11
C GLY A 283 -40.92 -1.10 -8.88
N VAL A 284 -40.60 -2.39 -8.77
CA VAL A 284 -40.90 -3.23 -7.60
C VAL A 284 -39.69 -3.28 -6.68
N TYR A 285 -39.92 -3.09 -5.38
CA TYR A 285 -38.90 -3.15 -4.34
C TYR A 285 -38.76 -4.56 -3.77
N PHE A 286 -37.52 -4.99 -3.57
CA PHE A 286 -37.19 -6.27 -2.95
C PHE A 286 -36.38 -6.03 -1.68
N SER A 287 -36.68 -6.83 -0.65
CA SER A 287 -36.05 -6.75 0.66
C SER A 287 -34.61 -7.28 0.67
N SER A 288 -34.22 -8.03 -0.36
CA SER A 288 -32.87 -8.55 -0.54
C SER A 288 -32.64 -9.00 -1.99
N CYS A 289 -31.38 -9.23 -2.34
CA CYS A 289 -31.01 -9.94 -3.57
C CYS A 289 -29.73 -10.74 -3.34
N GLN A 290 -29.63 -11.90 -3.98
CA GLN A 290 -28.49 -12.80 -3.82
C GLN A 290 -27.72 -12.96 -5.13
N LEU A 291 -26.40 -12.89 -5.05
CA LEU A 291 -25.51 -13.07 -6.19
C LEU A 291 -25.57 -14.52 -6.67
N HIS A 292 -25.87 -14.71 -7.95
CA HIS A 292 -25.91 -16.02 -8.59
C HIS A 292 -24.60 -16.33 -9.32
N SER A 293 -24.17 -15.46 -10.23
CA SER A 293 -23.02 -15.68 -11.10
C SER A 293 -22.32 -14.37 -11.46
N ARG A 294 -21.15 -14.49 -12.09
CA ARG A 294 -20.33 -13.38 -12.59
C ARG A 294 -19.95 -13.59 -14.04
N HIS A 295 -19.82 -12.49 -14.77
CA HIS A 295 -19.20 -12.38 -16.08
C HIS A 295 -18.08 -11.35 -16.00
N TRP A 296 -16.87 -11.74 -16.38
CA TRP A 296 -15.69 -10.88 -16.41
C TRP A 296 -15.14 -10.76 -17.81
N ILE A 297 -14.84 -9.52 -18.21
CA ILE A 297 -14.11 -9.18 -19.42
C ILE A 297 -12.84 -8.47 -18.97
N ILE A 298 -11.69 -9.01 -19.38
CA ILE A 298 -10.37 -8.43 -19.11
C ILE A 298 -9.82 -7.93 -20.42
N ARG A 299 -9.42 -6.66 -20.45
CA ARG A 299 -8.81 -6.01 -21.60
C ARG A 299 -7.35 -5.68 -21.31
N CYS A 300 -6.50 -5.91 -22.30
CA CYS A 300 -5.17 -5.31 -22.36
C CYS A 300 -5.20 -4.25 -23.46
N LYS A 301 -4.98 -2.99 -23.10
CA LYS A 301 -5.29 -1.84 -23.96
C LYS A 301 -6.74 -1.96 -24.46
N ASP A 302 -6.97 -1.91 -25.77
CA ASP A 302 -8.32 -2.02 -26.36
C ASP A 302 -8.74 -3.45 -26.73
N THR A 303 -7.89 -4.45 -26.46
CA THR A 303 -8.14 -5.86 -26.87
C THR A 303 -8.68 -6.68 -25.71
N VAL A 304 -9.77 -7.43 -25.94
CA VAL A 304 -10.26 -8.43 -24.98
C VAL A 304 -9.28 -9.61 -24.95
N VAL A 305 -8.68 -9.84 -23.79
CA VAL A 305 -7.72 -10.93 -23.57
C VAL A 305 -8.32 -12.08 -22.75
N SER A 306 -9.44 -11.83 -22.07
CA SER A 306 -10.19 -12.86 -21.36
C SER A 306 -11.67 -12.51 -21.27
N ASP A 307 -12.53 -13.50 -21.46
CA ASP A 307 -13.99 -13.43 -21.30
C ASP A 307 -14.43 -14.68 -20.52
N MET A 308 -14.87 -14.50 -19.28
CA MET A 308 -15.07 -15.59 -18.32
C MET A 308 -16.41 -15.49 -17.64
N HIS A 309 -17.13 -16.62 -17.59
CA HIS A 309 -18.34 -16.77 -16.81
C HIS A 309 -18.10 -17.75 -15.66
N GLY A 310 -18.70 -17.52 -14.50
CA GLY A 310 -18.61 -18.44 -13.38
C GLY A 310 -19.68 -18.24 -12.32
N GLU A 311 -19.98 -19.29 -11.58
CA GLU A 311 -20.91 -19.22 -10.45
C GLU A 311 -20.27 -18.53 -9.25
N GLY A 312 -21.08 -17.74 -8.53
CA GLY A 312 -20.67 -17.05 -7.33
C GLY A 312 -19.50 -16.09 -7.52
N VAL A 313 -18.87 -15.71 -6.41
CA VAL A 313 -17.60 -15.01 -6.32
C VAL A 313 -16.77 -15.70 -5.25
N ILE A 314 -15.53 -16.06 -5.53
CA ILE A 314 -14.63 -16.77 -4.58
C ILE A 314 -15.23 -18.01 -3.88
N GLY A 315 -16.23 -18.67 -4.50
CA GLY A 315 -16.94 -19.81 -3.90
C GLY A 315 -18.15 -19.42 -3.03
N GLU A 316 -18.49 -18.13 -2.98
CA GLU A 316 -19.59 -17.57 -2.20
C GLU A 316 -20.71 -16.99 -3.08
N HIS A 317 -21.91 -16.95 -2.52
CA HIS A 317 -23.11 -16.35 -3.12
C HIS A 317 -23.71 -15.31 -2.16
N PRO A 318 -23.09 -14.12 -2.04
CA PRO A 318 -23.48 -13.13 -1.04
C PRO A 318 -24.94 -12.71 -1.19
N LEU A 319 -25.66 -12.72 -0.07
CA LEU A 319 -27.00 -12.14 0.08
C LEU A 319 -26.84 -10.69 0.52
N LEU A 320 -27.32 -9.75 -0.29
CA LEU A 320 -27.26 -8.33 0.01
C LEU A 320 -28.62 -7.86 0.53
N LEU A 321 -28.58 -7.17 1.67
CA LEU A 321 -29.74 -6.51 2.26
C LEU A 321 -29.57 -4.99 2.20
N PRO A 322 -30.66 -4.23 1.98
CA PRO A 322 -30.60 -2.79 2.00
C PRO A 322 -30.05 -2.21 3.31
N GLY A 323 -29.16 -1.22 3.21
CA GLY A 323 -28.58 -0.50 4.35
C GLY A 323 -27.54 -1.30 5.17
N GLN A 324 -27.19 -2.52 4.77
CA GLN A 324 -26.11 -3.28 5.39
C GLN A 324 -24.73 -2.87 4.86
N ASP A 325 -23.71 -3.22 5.64
CA ASP A 325 -22.31 -3.03 5.26
C ASP A 325 -21.99 -3.72 3.92
N GLU A 326 -21.00 -3.17 3.21
CA GLU A 326 -20.56 -3.72 1.93
C GLU A 326 -20.05 -5.16 2.10
N PHE A 327 -20.52 -6.07 1.25
CA PHE A 327 -19.81 -7.32 1.03
C PHE A 327 -18.56 -7.01 0.21
N VAL A 328 -17.39 -7.46 0.67
CA VAL A 328 -16.14 -7.21 -0.02
C VAL A 328 -15.38 -8.50 -0.24
N TYR A 329 -14.86 -8.67 -1.45
CA TYR A 329 -13.92 -9.73 -1.75
C TYR A 329 -12.75 -9.22 -2.59
N GLU A 330 -11.62 -9.89 -2.46
CA GLU A 330 -10.41 -9.64 -3.22
C GLU A 330 -9.99 -10.88 -4.02
N SER A 331 -9.50 -10.64 -5.23
CA SER A 331 -8.99 -11.67 -6.14
C SER A 331 -7.90 -11.03 -7.00
N CYS A 332 -7.29 -11.77 -7.91
CA CYS A 332 -6.19 -11.27 -8.73
C CYS A 332 -6.30 -11.74 -10.17
N THR A 333 -5.67 -10.99 -11.08
CA THR A 333 -5.56 -11.37 -12.48
C THR A 333 -4.20 -10.98 -13.06
N PRO A 334 -3.56 -11.86 -13.84
CA PRO A 334 -2.38 -11.49 -14.61
C PRO A 334 -2.78 -10.69 -15.85
N LEU A 335 -1.93 -9.76 -16.26
CA LEU A 335 -2.07 -9.02 -17.50
C LEU A 335 -0.74 -8.99 -18.26
N ASN A 336 -0.78 -9.34 -19.54
CA ASN A 336 0.37 -9.29 -20.44
C ASN A 336 0.45 -7.89 -21.07
N GLY A 337 0.85 -6.89 -20.29
CA GLY A 337 0.98 -5.51 -20.72
C GLY A 337 1.04 -4.54 -19.54
N SER A 338 1.36 -3.27 -19.83
CA SER A 338 1.51 -2.21 -18.83
C SER A 338 0.19 -1.55 -18.42
N SER A 339 -0.86 -1.70 -19.23
CA SER A 339 -2.19 -1.12 -18.98
C SER A 339 -3.32 -1.97 -19.53
N GLY A 340 -4.46 -1.91 -18.85
CA GLY A 340 -5.68 -2.63 -19.20
C GLY A 340 -6.83 -2.27 -18.29
N SER A 341 -7.90 -3.06 -18.35
CA SER A 341 -9.06 -2.90 -17.49
C SER A 341 -9.75 -4.23 -17.22
N VAL A 342 -10.55 -4.24 -16.16
CA VAL A 342 -11.50 -5.31 -15.88
C VAL A 342 -12.89 -4.70 -15.82
N GLU A 343 -13.85 -5.32 -16.49
CA GLU A 343 -15.25 -4.91 -16.57
C GLU A 343 -16.14 -6.15 -16.64
N GLY A 344 -17.46 -5.98 -16.52
CA GLY A 344 -18.38 -7.11 -16.68
C GLY A 344 -19.69 -6.91 -15.94
N SER A 345 -20.25 -8.01 -15.44
CA SER A 345 -21.51 -7.99 -14.71
C SER A 345 -21.61 -9.10 -13.67
N PHE A 346 -22.48 -8.89 -12.69
CA PHE A 346 -22.97 -9.93 -11.79
C PHE A 346 -24.44 -10.20 -12.09
N THR A 347 -24.83 -11.46 -12.16
CA THR A 347 -26.25 -11.82 -12.19
C THR A 347 -26.73 -12.03 -10.76
N PHE A 348 -27.76 -11.30 -10.36
CA PHE A 348 -28.43 -11.39 -9.07
C PHE A 348 -29.84 -11.96 -9.24
N VAL A 349 -30.37 -12.55 -8.16
CA VAL A 349 -31.76 -12.98 -8.05
C VAL A 349 -32.42 -12.23 -6.89
N PRO A 350 -33.63 -11.66 -7.05
CA PRO A 350 -34.37 -11.05 -5.95
C PRO A 350 -34.74 -12.10 -4.88
N GLY A 351 -34.60 -11.74 -3.60
CA GLY A 351 -34.72 -12.69 -2.49
C GLY A 351 -33.49 -13.60 -2.38
N ARG A 352 -33.71 -14.90 -2.19
CA ARG A 352 -32.65 -15.91 -2.05
C ARG A 352 -32.59 -16.82 -3.28
N LEU A 353 -31.41 -17.36 -3.59
CA LEU A 353 -31.25 -18.35 -4.66
C LEU A 353 -32.15 -19.58 -4.44
N THR A 354 -32.35 -19.99 -3.19
CA THR A 354 -33.21 -21.14 -2.84
C THR A 354 -34.70 -20.82 -2.91
N GLN A 355 -35.08 -19.53 -2.87
CA GLN A 355 -36.47 -19.08 -2.94
C GLN A 355 -36.52 -17.73 -3.66
N PRO A 356 -36.40 -17.72 -5.01
CA PRO A 356 -36.44 -16.49 -5.80
C PRO A 356 -37.79 -15.78 -5.70
N GLU A 357 -37.76 -14.48 -5.48
CA GLU A 357 -38.96 -13.61 -5.46
C GLU A 357 -39.22 -12.96 -6.83
N GLY A 358 -38.28 -13.07 -7.77
CA GLY A 358 -38.37 -12.49 -9.10
C GLY A 358 -37.40 -13.11 -10.10
N LYS A 359 -37.38 -12.58 -11.32
CA LYS A 359 -36.44 -13.02 -12.37
C LYS A 359 -35.01 -12.55 -12.05
N PRO A 360 -33.98 -13.31 -12.48
CA PRO A 360 -32.61 -12.84 -12.42
C PRO A 360 -32.40 -11.54 -13.19
N PHE A 361 -31.42 -10.75 -12.76
CA PHE A 361 -31.05 -9.48 -13.38
C PHE A 361 -29.55 -9.23 -13.30
N ASP A 362 -29.02 -8.50 -14.27
CA ASP A 362 -27.61 -8.17 -14.32
C ASP A 362 -27.33 -6.84 -13.61
N VAL A 363 -26.21 -6.81 -12.92
CA VAL A 363 -25.65 -5.65 -12.22
C VAL A 363 -24.30 -5.33 -12.85
N THR A 364 -24.15 -4.10 -13.33
CA THR A 364 -22.96 -3.68 -14.08
C THR A 364 -21.75 -3.56 -13.16
N VAL A 365 -20.61 -4.10 -13.60
CA VAL A 365 -19.29 -3.74 -13.08
C VAL A 365 -18.65 -2.75 -14.05
N ALA A 366 -18.61 -1.48 -13.68
CA ALA A 366 -17.96 -0.46 -14.50
C ALA A 366 -16.45 -0.76 -14.66
N PRO A 367 -15.85 -0.45 -15.82
CA PRO A 367 -14.45 -0.71 -16.07
C PRO A 367 -13.58 -0.05 -15.01
N PHE A 368 -12.69 -0.81 -14.40
CA PHE A 368 -11.65 -0.30 -13.49
C PHE A 368 -10.26 -0.59 -14.05
N PRO A 369 -9.31 0.34 -13.88
CA PRO A 369 -8.01 0.25 -14.54
C PRO A 369 -7.10 -0.80 -13.90
N LEU A 370 -6.32 -1.48 -14.73
CA LEU A 370 -5.16 -2.27 -14.36
C LEU A 370 -3.92 -1.55 -14.88
N GLU A 371 -3.25 -0.78 -14.04
CA GLU A 371 -2.15 0.10 -14.46
C GLU A 371 -0.99 -0.01 -13.48
N VAL A 372 0.24 0.01 -14.01
CA VAL A 372 1.43 0.22 -13.17
C VAL A 372 1.41 1.69 -12.72
N PRO A 373 1.33 1.96 -11.41
CA PRO A 373 1.21 3.33 -10.92
C PRO A 373 2.57 4.05 -10.91
N ASP A 374 2.54 5.38 -11.03
CA ASP A 374 3.73 6.24 -10.87
C ASP A 374 4.37 6.13 -9.47
N TYR A 375 3.55 5.80 -8.46
CA TYR A 375 4.01 5.52 -7.10
C TYR A 375 3.57 4.12 -6.68
N ILE A 376 4.54 3.28 -6.31
CA ILE A 376 4.35 1.89 -5.91
C ILE A 376 4.50 1.78 -4.39
N PHE A 377 3.50 1.20 -3.71
CA PHE A 377 3.43 1.02 -2.26
C PHE A 377 3.25 -0.44 -1.89
#